data_AF-A0A7C6JCU8-F1
#
_entry.id   AF-A0A7C6JCU8-F1
#
_cell.length_a   1.000
_cell.length_b   1.000
_cell.length_c   1.000
_cell.angle_alpha   90.00
_cell.angle_beta   90.00
_cell.angle_gamma   90.00
#
_symmetry.space_group_name_H-M   'P 1'
#
loop_
_entity.id
_entity.type
_entity.pdbx_description
1 polymer ?
#
loop_
_entity_poly.entity_id
_entity_poly.type
_entity_poly.pdbx_seq_one_letter_code
_entity_poly.pdbx_strand_id
1 'polypeptide(L)'
;MGKKARYVRDTQNYRQFILDKGVIAAKSDYHLLCHIARLVNEGFYEYGERLRRVPVTIGGTSYIPPIPVENDVKDHIVSLSQLEKSPVEVAIDLCLYCMKAQLFNDGNKRASVIFANHYLIGKGEGLLVIPESRVGEFKALLIAWYEGKDNLLIRDFMMEVCWREF
;
A
#
# COMPACT_ATOMS: atom_id res chain seq x y z
N MET A 1 11.68 -3.75 -21.17
CA MET A 1 10.23 -4.00 -20.94
C MET A 1 9.54 -2.68 -20.63
N GLY A 2 8.54 -2.25 -21.41
CA GLY A 2 7.91 -0.93 -21.26
C GLY A 2 7.01 -0.80 -20.03
N LYS A 3 6.86 0.42 -19.48
CA LYS A 3 6.06 0.72 -18.27
C LYS A 3 4.61 0.21 -18.34
N LYS A 4 4.00 0.21 -19.53
CA LYS A 4 2.61 -0.23 -19.76
C LYS A 4 2.44 -1.75 -19.65
N ALA A 5 3.40 -2.53 -20.15
CA ALA A 5 3.40 -3.99 -20.04
C ALA A 5 3.74 -4.50 -18.62
N ARG A 6 4.40 -3.68 -17.81
CA ARG A 6 4.64 -3.91 -16.38
C ARG A 6 3.32 -3.81 -15.59
N TYR A 7 2.60 -2.71 -15.75
CA TYR A 7 1.33 -2.44 -15.05
C TYR A 7 0.25 -3.51 -15.29
N VAL A 8 0.08 -3.96 -16.53
CA VAL A 8 -0.95 -4.96 -16.88
C VAL A 8 -0.68 -6.32 -16.21
N ARG A 9 0.59 -6.73 -16.11
CA ARG A 9 0.96 -7.98 -15.43
C ARG A 9 0.73 -7.91 -13.93
N ASP A 10 1.12 -6.79 -13.30
CA ASP A 10 0.89 -6.58 -11.87
C ASP A 10 -0.62 -6.71 -11.53
N THR A 11 -1.48 -6.18 -12.39
CA THR A 11 -2.93 -6.16 -12.18
C THR A 11 -3.56 -7.55 -12.34
N GLN A 12 -3.08 -8.38 -13.28
CA GLN A 12 -3.58 -9.74 -13.50
C GLN A 12 -3.14 -10.68 -12.37
N ASN A 13 -1.86 -10.64 -11.98
CA ASN A 13 -1.32 -11.47 -10.90
C ASN A 13 -1.95 -11.11 -9.55
N TYR A 14 -2.18 -9.81 -9.29
CA TYR A 14 -2.86 -9.33 -8.09
C TYR A 14 -4.28 -9.89 -7.93
N ARG A 15 -5.10 -9.84 -8.99
CA ARG A 15 -6.49 -10.31 -8.93
C ARG A 15 -6.56 -11.79 -8.57
N GLN A 16 -5.68 -12.59 -9.16
CA GLN A 16 -5.63 -14.02 -8.86
C GLN A 16 -5.10 -14.30 -7.45
N PHE A 17 -4.13 -13.52 -6.97
CA PHE A 17 -3.60 -13.64 -5.61
C PHE A 17 -4.62 -13.27 -4.52
N ILE A 18 -5.32 -12.14 -4.66
CA ILE A 18 -6.30 -11.70 -3.65
C ILE A 18 -7.54 -12.59 -3.61
N LEU A 19 -7.88 -13.27 -4.70
CA LEU A 19 -9.02 -14.19 -4.74
C LEU A 19 -8.68 -15.60 -4.24
N ASP A 20 -7.41 -15.88 -3.90
CA ASP A 20 -7.03 -17.14 -3.29
C ASP A 20 -7.63 -17.24 -1.87
N LYS A 21 -8.37 -18.33 -1.60
CA LYS A 21 -9.08 -18.51 -0.33
C LYS A 21 -8.15 -18.56 0.88
N GLY A 22 -6.94 -19.09 0.72
CA GLY A 22 -5.93 -19.15 1.77
C GLY A 22 -5.32 -17.77 2.05
N VAL A 23 -5.18 -16.95 1.00
CA VAL A 23 -4.77 -15.56 1.12
C VAL A 23 -5.84 -14.75 1.84
N ILE A 24 -7.11 -14.79 1.41
CA ILE A 24 -8.21 -14.04 2.05
C ILE A 24 -8.33 -14.32 3.56
N ALA A 25 -8.11 -15.57 3.97
CA ALA A 25 -8.19 -15.99 5.37
C ALA A 25 -6.94 -15.63 6.19
N ALA A 26 -5.87 -15.16 5.57
CA ALA A 26 -4.62 -14.82 6.25
C ALA A 26 -4.77 -13.55 7.09
N LYS A 27 -3.92 -13.41 8.10
CA LYS A 27 -3.82 -12.16 8.86
C LYS A 27 -3.17 -11.09 7.98
N SER A 28 -3.73 -9.89 7.99
CA SER A 28 -3.10 -8.70 7.39
C SER A 28 -1.94 -8.24 8.27
N ASP A 29 -0.77 -8.84 8.10
CA ASP A 29 0.43 -8.54 8.88
C ASP A 29 1.67 -8.26 8.01
N TYR A 30 2.80 -8.01 8.67
CA TYR A 30 4.08 -7.77 8.02
C TYR A 30 4.49 -8.88 7.05
N HIS A 31 4.25 -10.15 7.38
CA HIS A 31 4.66 -11.26 6.54
C HIS A 31 3.85 -11.32 5.25
N LEU A 32 2.55 -11.07 5.35
CA LEU A 32 1.71 -10.92 4.17
C LEU A 32 2.15 -9.72 3.31
N LEU A 33 2.47 -8.58 3.93
CA LEU A 33 2.95 -7.40 3.21
C LEU A 33 4.26 -7.68 2.44
N CYS A 34 5.22 -8.38 3.06
CA CYS A 34 6.43 -8.85 2.38
C CYS A 34 6.10 -9.80 1.21
N HIS A 35 5.17 -10.74 1.42
CA HIS A 35 4.76 -11.67 0.36
C HIS A 35 4.11 -10.93 -0.83
N ILE A 36 3.25 -9.95 -0.56
CA ILE A 36 2.68 -9.05 -1.57
C ILE A 36 3.79 -8.32 -2.32
N ALA A 37 4.78 -7.77 -1.61
CA ALA A 37 5.89 -7.07 -2.23
C ALA A 37 6.72 -7.98 -3.13
N ARG A 38 6.91 -9.26 -2.76
CA ARG A 38 7.50 -10.28 -3.63
C ARG A 38 6.79 -10.36 -4.98
N LEU A 39 5.47 -10.49 -4.95
CA LEU A 39 4.63 -10.66 -6.14
C LEU A 39 4.65 -9.40 -7.02
N VAL A 40 4.53 -8.22 -6.40
CA VAL A 40 4.57 -6.92 -7.10
C VAL A 40 5.91 -6.67 -7.81
N ASN A 41 6.98 -7.22 -7.26
CA ASN A 41 8.34 -7.02 -7.74
C ASN A 41 8.90 -8.23 -8.51
N GLU A 42 8.08 -9.27 -8.73
CA GLU A 42 8.48 -10.48 -9.43
C GLU A 42 8.96 -10.18 -10.85
N GLY A 43 10.09 -10.77 -11.24
CA GLY A 43 10.72 -10.52 -12.54
C GLY A 43 11.39 -9.15 -12.68
N PHE A 44 11.37 -8.31 -11.63
CA PHE A 44 12.09 -7.04 -11.56
C PHE A 44 13.18 -7.03 -10.50
N TYR A 45 12.93 -7.68 -9.36
CA TYR A 45 13.86 -7.78 -8.23
C TYR A 45 13.92 -9.21 -7.73
N GLU A 46 15.13 -9.75 -7.55
CA GLU A 46 15.36 -11.09 -7.02
C GLU A 46 14.88 -11.23 -5.56
N TYR A 47 14.97 -10.13 -4.80
CA TYR A 47 14.59 -10.07 -3.37
C TYR A 47 13.58 -8.94 -3.10
N GLY A 48 12.53 -8.89 -3.92
CA GLY A 48 11.53 -7.83 -3.90
C GLY A 48 10.69 -7.73 -2.61
N GLU A 49 10.73 -8.77 -1.77
CA GLU A 49 10.09 -8.86 -0.46
C GLU A 49 10.90 -8.30 0.70
N ARG A 50 12.21 -8.10 0.50
CA ARG A 50 13.11 -7.68 1.58
C ARG A 50 12.99 -6.19 1.83
N LEU A 51 12.95 -5.82 3.11
CA LEU A 51 13.10 -4.42 3.50
C LEU A 51 14.37 -3.83 2.89
N ARG A 52 14.24 -2.61 2.37
CA ARG A 52 15.38 -1.91 1.78
C ARG A 52 16.43 -1.63 2.84
N ARG A 53 17.70 -1.70 2.42
CA ARG A 53 18.87 -1.36 3.25
C ARG A 53 19.59 -0.11 2.78
N VAL A 54 19.06 0.53 1.75
CA VAL A 54 19.63 1.74 1.14
C VAL A 54 18.61 2.88 1.20
N PRO A 55 19.07 4.14 1.25
CA PRO A 55 18.18 5.29 1.11
C PRO A 55 17.46 5.29 -0.23
N VAL A 56 16.25 5.84 -0.25
CA VAL A 56 15.46 6.06 -1.46
C VAL A 56 14.87 7.47 -1.43
N THR A 57 14.57 8.00 -2.61
CA THR A 57 13.86 9.28 -2.76
C THR A 57 12.49 9.03 -3.35
N ILE A 58 11.55 9.92 -3.04
CA ILE A 58 10.20 9.90 -3.63
C ILE A 58 10.13 11.06 -4.61
N GLY A 59 9.85 10.77 -5.88
CA GLY A 59 9.75 11.81 -6.90
C GLY A 59 8.64 12.82 -6.58
N GLY A 60 8.96 14.12 -6.71
CA GLY A 60 8.03 15.22 -6.49
C GLY A 60 7.96 15.72 -5.04
N THR A 61 8.79 15.20 -4.13
CA THR A 61 8.86 15.62 -2.73
C THR A 61 10.31 15.68 -2.24
N SER A 62 10.57 16.53 -1.24
CA SER A 62 11.80 16.64 -0.46
C SER A 62 11.88 15.63 0.69
N TYR A 63 10.77 14.93 0.98
CA TYR A 63 10.70 13.93 2.04
C TYR A 63 11.64 12.74 1.77
N ILE A 64 12.46 12.42 2.77
CA ILE A 64 13.36 11.27 2.74
C ILE A 64 12.87 10.27 3.81
N PRO A 65 12.36 9.09 3.43
CA PRO A 65 11.92 8.09 4.38
C PRO A 65 13.12 7.45 5.12
N PRO A 66 13.04 7.27 6.45
CA PRO A 66 14.10 6.61 7.22
C PRO A 66 14.26 5.15 6.77
N ILE A 67 15.46 4.55 6.94
CA ILE A 67 15.66 3.12 6.67
C ILE A 67 14.69 2.32 7.57
N PRO A 68 13.86 1.42 7.01
CA PRO A 68 12.91 0.66 7.80
C PRO A 68 13.61 -0.36 8.70
N VAL A 69 13.19 -0.43 9.96
CA VAL A 69 13.61 -1.45 10.92
C VAL A 69 12.46 -2.44 11.07
N GLU A 70 12.75 -3.73 10.94
CA GLU A 70 11.71 -4.78 10.86
C GLU A 70 10.76 -4.79 12.07
N ASN A 71 11.28 -4.67 13.29
CA ASN A 71 10.45 -4.67 14.49
C ASN A 71 9.52 -3.46 14.52
N ASP A 72 10.04 -2.27 14.24
CA ASP A 72 9.24 -1.04 14.18
C ASP A 72 8.10 -1.17 13.16
N VAL A 73 8.36 -1.81 12.00
CA VAL A 73 7.34 -2.05 10.98
C VAL A 73 6.25 -3.00 11.48
N LYS A 74 6.64 -4.10 12.12
CA LYS A 74 5.69 -5.06 12.69
C LYS A 74 4.81 -4.40 13.75
N ASP A 75 5.43 -3.66 14.67
CA ASP A 75 4.74 -3.01 15.78
C ASP A 75 3.79 -1.93 15.27
N HIS A 76 4.18 -1.17 14.25
CA HIS A 76 3.34 -0.13 13.66
C HIS A 76 2.13 -0.71 12.90
N ILE A 77 2.30 -1.81 12.16
CA ILE A 77 1.18 -2.49 11.50
C ILE A 77 0.18 -3.02 12.55
N VAL A 78 0.68 -3.60 13.63
CA VAL A 78 -0.16 -4.11 14.73
C VAL A 78 -0.90 -2.95 15.41
N SER A 79 -0.22 -1.86 15.74
CA SER A 79 -0.83 -0.72 16.42
C SER A 79 -1.92 -0.07 15.58
N LEU A 80 -1.70 0.13 14.28
CA LEU A 80 -2.72 0.64 13.36
C LEU A 80 -3.94 -0.28 13.28
N SER A 81 -3.71 -1.60 13.26
CA SER A 81 -4.78 -2.60 13.16
C SER A 81 -5.63 -2.71 14.44
N GLN A 82 -5.15 -2.16 15.55
CA GLN A 82 -5.80 -2.19 16.88
C GLN A 82 -6.44 -0.85 17.26
N LEU A 83 -6.36 0.17 16.41
CA LEU A 83 -7.01 1.46 16.66
C LEU A 83 -8.54 1.28 16.71
N GLU A 84 -9.19 2.03 17.61
CA GLU A 84 -10.64 2.17 17.65
C GLU A 84 -11.13 3.05 16.50
N LYS A 85 -11.11 2.49 15.28
CA LYS A 85 -11.52 3.13 14.02
C LYS A 85 -12.34 2.15 13.19
N SER A 86 -13.09 2.68 12.22
CA SER A 86 -13.74 1.81 11.24
C SER A 86 -12.70 1.00 10.45
N PRO A 87 -13.04 -0.20 9.95
CA PRO A 87 -12.13 -0.98 9.10
C PRO A 87 -11.60 -0.21 7.88
N VAL A 88 -12.42 0.68 7.32
CA VAL A 88 -12.04 1.50 6.16
C VAL A 88 -10.96 2.51 6.52
N GLU A 89 -11.11 3.20 7.65
CA GLU A 89 -10.09 4.12 8.16
C GLU A 89 -8.78 3.40 8.49
N VAL A 90 -8.85 2.21 9.10
CA VAL A 90 -7.66 1.38 9.37
C VAL A 90 -6.97 0.98 8.08
N ALA A 91 -7.72 0.55 7.05
CA ALA A 91 -7.15 0.19 5.75
C ALA A 91 -6.44 1.37 5.08
N ILE A 92 -7.02 2.57 5.13
CA ILE A 92 -6.40 3.80 4.62
C ILE A 92 -5.12 4.11 5.39
N ASP A 93 -5.15 3.97 6.72
CA ASP A 93 -3.97 4.17 7.57
C ASP A 93 -2.83 3.20 7.23
N LEU A 94 -3.14 1.91 7.09
CA LEU A 94 -2.18 0.90 6.65
C LEU A 94 -1.61 1.22 5.26
N CYS A 95 -2.47 1.64 4.34
CA CYS A 95 -2.09 2.00 2.97
C CYS A 95 -1.11 3.18 2.97
N LEU A 96 -1.48 4.28 3.63
CA LEU A 96 -0.68 5.49 3.70
C LEU A 96 0.64 5.21 4.41
N TYR A 97 0.63 4.54 5.56
CA TYR A 97 1.82 4.14 6.29
C TYR A 97 2.84 3.43 5.38
N CYS A 98 2.41 2.37 4.68
CA CYS A 98 3.28 1.60 3.79
C CYS A 98 3.82 2.47 2.64
N MET A 99 3.00 3.39 2.11
CA MET A 99 3.42 4.34 1.09
C MET A 99 4.45 5.36 1.59
N LYS A 100 4.40 5.80 2.85
CA LYS A 100 5.37 6.76 3.42
C LYS A 100 6.67 6.09 3.78
N ALA A 101 6.60 4.93 4.44
CA ALA A 101 7.77 4.24 4.92
C ALA A 101 8.70 3.78 3.77
N GLN A 102 8.15 3.61 2.55
CA GLN A 102 8.87 3.11 1.38
C GLN A 102 9.65 1.84 1.73
N LEU A 103 8.97 0.83 2.26
CA LEU A 103 9.59 -0.34 2.89
C LEU A 103 10.53 -1.13 1.97
N PHE A 104 10.23 -1.14 0.68
CA PHE A 104 10.93 -1.94 -0.34
C PHE A 104 11.67 -1.04 -1.34
N ASN A 105 12.55 -1.63 -2.15
CA ASN A 105 13.32 -0.90 -3.17
C ASN A 105 12.46 -0.34 -4.31
N ASP A 106 11.33 -1.00 -4.62
CA ASP A 106 10.31 -0.54 -5.57
C ASP A 106 8.96 -1.19 -5.20
N GLY A 107 7.89 -0.77 -5.85
CA GLY A 107 6.58 -1.39 -5.70
C GLY A 107 5.78 -0.91 -4.50
N ASN A 108 6.32 -0.03 -3.66
CA ASN A 108 5.70 0.41 -2.40
C ASN A 108 4.23 0.84 -2.56
N LYS A 109 3.91 1.70 -3.53
CA LYS A 109 2.53 2.17 -3.76
C LYS A 109 1.58 1.04 -4.17
N ARG A 110 2.05 0.13 -5.03
CA ARG A 110 1.27 -1.04 -5.49
C ARG A 110 1.03 -1.99 -4.32
N ALA A 111 2.10 -2.40 -3.62
CA ALA A 111 2.03 -3.28 -2.47
C ALA A 111 1.12 -2.72 -1.36
N SER A 112 1.15 -1.40 -1.12
CA SER A 112 0.32 -0.72 -0.11
C SER A 112 -1.18 -0.82 -0.40
N VAL A 113 -1.59 -0.61 -1.67
CA VAL A 113 -3.00 -0.72 -2.07
C VAL A 113 -3.47 -2.17 -1.97
N ILE A 114 -2.63 -3.12 -2.40
CA ILE A 114 -2.94 -4.56 -2.32
C ILE A 114 -3.11 -4.99 -0.87
N PHE A 115 -2.21 -4.58 0.01
CA PHE A 115 -2.26 -4.90 1.43
C PHE A 115 -3.48 -4.29 2.13
N ALA A 116 -3.82 -3.04 1.83
CA ALA A 116 -5.03 -2.40 2.36
C ALA A 116 -6.30 -3.10 1.86
N ASN A 117 -6.36 -3.47 0.58
CA ASN A 117 -7.51 -4.20 0.03
C ASN A 117 -7.64 -5.60 0.63
N HIS A 118 -6.53 -6.29 0.89
CA HIS A 118 -6.56 -7.55 1.61
C HIS A 118 -7.21 -7.38 3.00
N TYR A 119 -6.83 -6.34 3.74
CA TYR A 119 -7.46 -6.02 5.02
C TYR A 119 -8.97 -5.78 4.88
N LEU A 120 -9.40 -4.97 3.90
CA LEU A 120 -10.82 -4.68 3.66
C LEU A 120 -11.63 -5.92 3.30
N ILE A 121 -11.10 -6.77 2.41
CA ILE A 121 -11.76 -8.01 2.00
C ILE A 121 -11.96 -8.94 3.20
N GLY A 122 -10.92 -9.09 4.04
CA GLY A 122 -11.02 -9.88 5.27
C GLY A 122 -12.03 -9.33 6.29
N LYS A 123 -12.44 -8.06 6.15
CA LYS A 123 -13.48 -7.41 6.97
C LYS A 123 -14.85 -7.35 6.29
N GLY A 124 -14.94 -7.67 5.00
CA GLY A 124 -16.18 -7.54 4.22
C GLY A 124 -16.51 -6.10 3.82
N GLU A 125 -15.53 -5.21 3.82
CA GLU A 125 -15.71 -3.74 3.74
C GLU A 125 -15.33 -3.17 2.37
N GLY A 126 -15.46 -3.99 1.32
CA GLY A 126 -15.22 -3.55 -0.05
C GLY A 126 -13.73 -3.45 -0.44
N LEU A 127 -13.41 -2.45 -1.27
CA LEU A 127 -12.10 -2.22 -1.88
C LEU A 127 -11.75 -0.73 -1.96
N LEU A 128 -10.47 -0.41 -1.87
CA LEU A 128 -9.89 0.85 -2.32
C LEU A 128 -9.48 0.74 -3.79
N VAL A 129 -10.09 1.59 -4.62
CA VAL A 129 -9.80 1.70 -6.05
C VAL A 129 -9.56 3.17 -6.38
N ILE A 130 -8.34 3.52 -6.76
CA ILE A 130 -8.02 4.88 -7.23
C ILE A 130 -8.51 5.01 -8.67
N PRO A 131 -9.54 5.82 -8.98
CA PRO A 131 -10.07 5.94 -10.33
C PRO A 131 -9.02 6.54 -11.26
N GLU A 132 -8.90 6.03 -12.49
CA GLU A 132 -7.91 6.49 -13.47
C GLU A 132 -7.99 8.01 -13.69
N SER A 133 -9.22 8.55 -13.78
CA SER A 133 -9.49 9.99 -13.93
C SER A 133 -9.04 10.84 -12.75
N ARG A 134 -8.84 10.25 -11.56
CA ARG A 134 -8.46 10.95 -10.32
C ARG A 134 -7.03 10.64 -9.86
N VAL A 135 -6.25 9.88 -10.65
CA VAL A 135 -4.84 9.55 -10.33
C VAL A 135 -3.97 10.80 -10.17
N GLY A 136 -4.23 11.85 -10.95
CA GLY A 136 -3.48 13.12 -10.86
C GLY A 136 -3.66 13.79 -9.50
N GLU A 137 -4.91 13.88 -9.04
CA GLU A 137 -5.28 14.46 -7.74
C GLU A 137 -4.75 13.62 -6.58
N PHE A 138 -4.93 12.29 -6.63
CA PHE A 138 -4.35 11.38 -5.64
C PHE A 138 -2.84 11.59 -5.49
N LYS A 139 -2.10 11.72 -6.59
CA LYS A 139 -0.65 11.97 -6.56
C LYS A 139 -0.32 13.32 -5.92
N ALA A 140 -1.08 14.37 -6.20
CA ALA A 140 -0.86 15.69 -5.62
C ALA A 140 -1.09 15.67 -4.10
N LEU A 141 -2.20 15.08 -3.65
CA LEU A 141 -2.50 14.91 -2.23
C LEU A 141 -1.45 14.04 -1.52
N LEU A 142 -0.98 12.98 -2.17
CA LEU A 142 0.04 12.09 -1.61
C LEU A 142 1.40 12.79 -1.45
N ILE A 143 1.78 13.65 -2.42
CA ILE A 143 2.97 14.48 -2.31
C ILE A 143 2.84 15.46 -1.13
N ALA A 144 1.70 16.16 -1.00
CA ALA A 144 1.45 17.06 0.12
C ALA A 144 1.58 16.33 1.47
N TRP A 145 1.02 15.13 1.55
CA TRP A 145 1.09 14.28 2.74
C TRP A 145 2.51 13.82 3.08
N TYR A 146 3.36 13.54 2.08
CA TYR A 146 4.77 13.23 2.32
C TYR A 146 5.52 14.42 2.93
N GLU A 147 5.23 15.64 2.46
CA GLU A 147 5.78 16.90 3.01
C GLU A 147 5.22 17.27 4.40
N GLY A 148 4.35 16.44 4.98
CA GLY A 148 3.68 16.73 6.25
C GLY A 148 2.65 17.85 6.16
N LYS A 149 2.19 18.17 4.94
CA LYS A 149 1.14 19.16 4.70
C LYS A 149 -0.21 18.45 4.68
N ASP A 150 -1.11 18.93 5.52
CA ASP A 150 -2.54 18.63 5.52
C ASP A 150 -2.88 17.13 5.43
N ASN A 151 -2.75 16.44 6.57
CA ASN A 151 -2.91 14.99 6.64
C ASN A 151 -4.35 14.48 6.46
N LEU A 152 -5.34 15.36 6.53
CA LEU A 152 -6.75 14.99 6.47
C LEU A 152 -7.22 14.86 5.01
N LEU A 153 -6.78 15.76 4.11
CA LEU A 153 -7.28 15.80 2.73
C LEU A 153 -7.08 14.49 1.95
N ILE A 154 -5.93 13.83 2.09
CA ILE A 154 -5.72 12.54 1.41
C ILE A 154 -6.60 11.44 1.99
N ARG A 155 -6.86 11.46 3.30
CA ARG A 155 -7.73 10.47 3.95
C ARG A 155 -9.15 10.66 3.47
N ASP A 156 -9.64 11.90 3.48
CA ASP A 156 -10.98 12.25 3.03
C ASP A 156 -11.17 11.88 1.56
N PHE A 157 -10.19 12.21 0.71
CA PHE A 157 -10.20 11.76 -0.69
C PHE A 157 -10.24 10.24 -0.82
N MET A 158 -9.47 9.50 -0.03
CA MET A 158 -9.48 8.03 -0.09
C MET A 158 -10.81 7.44 0.40
N MET A 159 -11.42 8.01 1.45
CA MET A 159 -12.73 7.62 1.96
C MET A 159 -13.85 7.91 0.95
N GLU A 160 -13.90 9.12 0.40
CA GLU A 160 -15.03 9.58 -0.41
C GLU A 160 -14.93 9.15 -1.88
N VAL A 161 -13.70 9.11 -2.42
CA VAL A 161 -13.48 8.92 -3.86
C VAL A 161 -12.97 7.52 -4.20
N CYS A 162 -12.14 6.93 -3.35
CA CYS A 162 -11.46 5.67 -3.67
C CYS A 162 -12.18 4.43 -3.11
N TRP A 163 -12.87 4.53 -1.98
CA TRP A 163 -13.53 3.40 -1.37
C TRP A 163 -14.81 2.99 -2.12
N ARG A 164 -15.01 1.68 -2.26
CA ARG A 164 -16.14 1.04 -2.94
C ARG A 164 -16.59 -0.15 -2.12
N GLU A 165 -17.85 -0.14 -1.71
CA GLU A 165 -18.53 -1.29 -1.10
C GLU A 165 -18.76 -2.39 -2.16
N PHE A 166 -19.06 -3.61 -1.69
CA PHE A 166 -19.42 -4.75 -2.54
C PHE A 166 -20.88 -4.72 -2.99
#